data_AF-A0A329MS18-F1
#
_entry.id   AF-A0A329MS18-F1
#
_cell.length_a   1.000
_cell.length_b   1.000
_cell.length_c   1.000
_cell.angle_alpha   90.00
_cell.angle_beta   90.00
_cell.angle_gamma   90.00
#
_symmetry.space_group_name_H-M   'P 1'
#
loop_
_entity.id
_entity.type
_entity.pdbx_description
1 polymer ?
#
loop_
_entity_poly.entity_id
_entity_poly.type
_entity_poly.pdbx_seq_one_letter_code
_entity_poly.pdbx_strand_id
1 'polypeptide(L)'
;MNKRLLVITVGLVAVLLVGIQFKNHKPAQETFSEATIKYGAEGSDVYELQGRLKHLGFYYGNIDGDFGYNTLKSVKWFQSEFGMKVDGIVGPKTKLKLWEATRSWKPSAPAGGGGNAGNTGGGGGGGGTSSGAVIKPPSLQGLSENDLNLMANAVYGESRGEPYIGQVAVAAVILNRLESPSFPHTISGVIFQPGAFTAVADGQIWLTPNETAKKAVREAINGNDPTNGCIYYFNPETATSKWIWTRTQIKTIGKHIFCK
;
A
#
# COMPACT_ATOMS: atom_id res chain seq x y z
N MET A 1 -58.55 20.80 31.43
CA MET A 1 -57.31 20.01 31.52
C MET A 1 -56.71 20.19 32.90
N ASN A 2 -56.50 19.09 33.64
CA ASN A 2 -56.09 19.15 35.05
C ASN A 2 -54.66 19.68 35.14
N LYS A 3 -54.42 20.75 35.92
CA LYS A 3 -53.08 21.37 36.07
C LYS A 3 -51.99 20.34 36.42
N ARG A 4 -52.36 19.29 37.18
CA ARG A 4 -51.49 18.15 37.51
C ARG A 4 -51.11 17.31 36.28
N LEU A 5 -52.04 17.07 35.36
CA LEU A 5 -51.80 16.30 34.14
C LEU A 5 -50.87 17.06 33.19
N LEU A 6 -51.01 18.39 33.10
CA LEU A 6 -50.16 19.25 32.27
C LEU A 6 -48.71 19.34 32.79
N VAL A 7 -48.51 19.39 34.11
CA VAL A 7 -47.16 19.41 34.70
C VAL A 7 -46.43 18.07 34.46
N ILE A 8 -47.14 16.94 34.54
CA ILE A 8 -46.55 15.62 34.30
C ILE A 8 -46.18 15.42 32.82
N THR A 9 -47.02 15.85 31.88
CA THR A 9 -46.70 15.73 30.45
C THR A 9 -45.57 16.65 30.02
N VAL A 10 -45.51 17.89 30.51
CA VAL A 10 -44.39 18.80 30.21
C VAL A 10 -43.06 18.28 30.79
N GLY A 11 -43.09 17.72 32.01
CA GLY A 11 -41.91 17.10 32.62
C GLY A 11 -41.40 15.89 31.85
N LEU A 12 -42.30 15.00 31.40
CA LEU A 12 -41.93 13.84 30.59
C LEU A 12 -41.36 14.22 29.23
N VAL A 13 -41.94 15.23 28.56
CA VAL A 13 -41.43 15.73 27.28
C VAL A 13 -40.07 16.40 27.45
N ALA A 14 -39.84 17.15 28.53
CA ALA A 14 -38.53 17.74 28.83
C ALA A 14 -37.46 16.67 29.11
N VAL A 15 -37.79 15.61 29.86
CA VAL A 15 -36.90 14.47 30.12
C VAL A 15 -36.60 13.70 28.83
N LEU A 16 -37.60 13.54 27.94
CA LEU A 16 -37.40 12.91 26.62
C LEU A 16 -36.52 13.77 25.70
N LEU A 17 -36.74 15.09 25.66
CA LEU A 17 -35.94 16.01 24.84
C LEU A 17 -34.49 16.11 25.32
N VAL A 18 -34.26 16.18 26.64
CA VAL A 18 -32.90 16.16 27.23
C VAL A 18 -32.25 14.79 27.03
N GLY A 19 -32.98 13.69 27.20
CA GLY A 19 -32.49 12.33 26.96
C GLY A 19 -32.09 12.06 25.49
N ILE A 20 -32.74 12.73 24.52
CA ILE A 20 -32.37 12.68 23.10
C ILE A 20 -31.08 13.48 22.84
N GLN A 21 -30.85 14.60 23.54
CA GLN A 21 -29.64 15.40 23.39
C GLN A 21 -28.39 14.70 23.96
N PHE A 22 -28.51 13.91 25.03
CA PHE A 22 -27.37 13.18 25.62
C PHE A 22 -26.97 11.89 24.86
N LYS A 23 -27.82 11.34 23.98
CA LYS A 23 -27.56 10.05 23.32
C LYS A 23 -26.59 10.13 22.13
N ASN A 24 -26.24 11.34 21.67
CA ASN A 24 -25.52 11.55 20.41
C ASN A 24 -24.21 12.36 20.53
N HIS A 25 -23.62 12.51 21.71
CA HIS A 25 -22.27 13.09 21.84
C HIS A 25 -21.29 12.04 22.32
N LYS A 26 -21.01 11.06 21.45
CA LYS A 26 -19.70 10.40 21.51
C LYS A 26 -18.72 11.38 20.88
N PRO A 27 -17.76 11.97 21.61
CA PRO A 27 -16.70 12.71 20.96
C PRO A 27 -16.02 11.76 19.97
N ALA A 28 -15.91 12.18 18.70
CA ALA A 28 -15.12 11.43 17.74
C ALA A 28 -13.71 11.32 18.32
N GLN A 29 -13.22 10.11 18.53
CA GLN A 29 -11.86 9.90 18.96
C GLN A 29 -10.95 10.40 17.82
N GLU A 30 -10.36 11.59 18.01
CA GLU A 30 -9.38 12.21 17.12
C GLU A 30 -8.34 11.16 16.74
N THR A 31 -8.29 10.82 15.45
CA THR A 31 -7.51 9.65 15.01
C THR A 31 -6.03 9.97 14.84
N PHE A 32 -5.71 11.25 14.69
CA PHE A 32 -4.38 11.81 14.86
C PHE A 32 -4.48 12.93 15.90
N SER A 33 -3.41 13.18 16.66
CA SER A 33 -3.31 14.44 17.41
C SER A 33 -3.15 15.64 16.47
N GLU A 34 -3.18 16.87 16.99
CA GLU A 34 -2.88 18.08 16.20
C GLU A 34 -1.38 18.22 15.84
N ALA A 35 -0.50 17.41 16.44
CA ALA A 35 0.94 17.56 16.28
C ALA A 35 1.42 17.22 14.87
N THR A 36 2.29 18.03 14.27
CA THR A 36 2.88 17.69 12.96
C THR A 36 3.86 16.52 13.10
N ILE A 37 3.69 15.49 12.28
CA ILE A 37 4.55 14.29 12.29
C ILE A 37 5.62 14.43 11.18
N LYS A 38 6.88 14.12 11.51
CA LYS A 38 8.03 14.20 10.60
C LYS A 38 9.04 13.11 10.91
N TYR A 39 10.05 12.95 10.06
CA TYR A 39 11.17 12.02 10.26
C TYR A 39 11.77 12.14 11.67
N GLY A 40 11.98 10.99 12.31
CA GLY A 40 12.47 10.88 13.69
C GLY A 40 11.40 11.06 14.77
N ALA A 41 10.13 11.29 14.40
CA ALA A 41 9.02 11.23 15.35
C ALA A 41 8.70 9.78 15.73
N GLU A 42 8.17 9.58 16.93
CA GLU A 42 7.78 8.28 17.45
C GLU A 42 6.40 8.38 18.14
N GLY A 43 5.73 7.24 18.31
CA GLY A 43 4.52 7.11 19.12
C GLY A 43 3.23 6.82 18.33
N SER A 44 2.09 7.00 19.01
CA SER A 44 0.78 6.55 18.52
C SER A 44 0.35 7.17 17.18
N ASP A 45 0.70 8.44 16.96
CA ASP A 45 0.40 9.15 15.71
C ASP A 45 1.17 8.56 14.52
N VAL A 46 2.41 8.11 14.75
CA VAL A 46 3.22 7.44 13.73
C VAL A 46 2.70 6.04 13.48
N TYR A 47 2.27 5.33 14.53
CA TYR A 47 1.65 4.01 14.42
C TYR A 47 0.39 4.07 13.54
N GLU A 48 -0.48 5.05 13.78
CA GLU A 48 -1.68 5.26 12.97
C GLU A 48 -1.33 5.65 11.53
N LEU A 49 -0.33 6.52 11.34
CA LEU A 49 0.17 6.90 10.01
C LEU A 49 0.64 5.67 9.22
N GLN A 50 1.50 4.85 9.82
CA GLN A 50 2.01 3.63 9.21
C GLN A 50 0.88 2.65 8.90
N GLY A 51 -0.09 2.48 9.81
CA GLY A 51 -1.26 1.64 9.60
C GLY A 51 -2.11 2.07 8.41
N ARG A 52 -2.46 3.36 8.34
CA ARG A 52 -3.22 3.92 7.22
C ARG A 52 -2.46 3.86 5.91
N LEU A 53 -1.18 4.22 5.89
CA LEU A 53 -0.33 4.08 4.70
C LEU A 53 -0.23 2.62 4.26
N LYS A 54 -0.15 1.68 5.20
CA LYS A 54 -0.11 0.23 4.89
C LYS A 54 -1.43 -0.27 4.34
N HIS A 55 -2.55 0.18 4.91
CA HIS A 55 -3.89 -0.11 4.40
C HIS A 55 -4.07 0.37 2.96
N LEU A 56 -3.52 1.54 2.65
CA LEU A 56 -3.54 2.14 1.31
C LEU A 56 -2.46 1.57 0.37
N GLY A 57 -1.56 0.71 0.85
CA GLY A 57 -0.47 0.16 0.04
C GLY A 57 0.73 1.09 -0.19
N PHE A 58 0.84 2.21 0.53
CA PHE A 58 2.01 3.08 0.48
C PHE A 58 3.14 2.62 1.41
N TYR A 59 2.85 1.82 2.45
CA TYR A 59 3.82 1.40 3.47
C TYR A 59 3.84 -0.11 3.66
N TYR A 60 5.04 -0.70 3.67
CA TYR A 60 5.24 -2.15 3.75
C TYR A 60 6.05 -2.59 4.98
N GLY A 61 6.56 -1.64 5.77
CA GLY A 61 7.30 -1.92 6.99
C GLY A 61 6.41 -2.41 8.13
N ASN A 62 7.03 -2.64 9.28
CA ASN A 62 6.31 -2.90 10.52
C ASN A 62 5.59 -1.63 10.98
N ILE A 63 4.41 -1.82 11.58
CA ILE A 63 3.73 -0.73 12.27
C ILE A 63 4.31 -0.73 13.68
N ASP A 64 5.40 0.00 13.86
CA ASP A 64 6.20 0.05 15.09
C ASP A 64 6.04 1.39 15.83
N GLY A 65 5.45 2.38 15.19
CA GLY A 65 5.34 3.72 15.75
C GLY A 65 6.59 4.57 15.56
N ASP A 66 7.54 4.14 14.72
CA ASP A 66 8.79 4.86 14.48
C ASP A 66 8.84 5.48 13.08
N PHE A 67 9.02 6.81 13.00
CA PHE A 67 9.08 7.51 11.73
C PHE A 67 10.52 7.45 11.19
N GLY A 68 10.91 6.26 10.74
CA GLY A 68 12.16 6.01 10.06
C GLY A 68 12.12 6.30 8.56
N TYR A 69 13.20 5.90 7.87
CA TYR A 69 13.38 6.16 6.44
C TYR A 69 12.28 5.54 5.57
N ASN A 70 11.80 4.34 5.91
CA ASN A 70 10.72 3.69 5.18
C ASN A 70 9.40 4.47 5.27
N THR A 71 9.03 4.92 6.47
CA THR A 71 7.86 5.78 6.70
C THR A 71 7.97 7.08 5.89
N LEU A 72 9.15 7.70 5.85
CA LEU A 72 9.40 8.92 5.07
C LEU A 72 9.14 8.74 3.58
N LYS A 73 9.67 7.66 2.98
CA LYS A 73 9.42 7.37 1.56
C LYS A 73 7.94 7.17 1.28
N SER A 74 7.24 6.44 2.15
CA SER A 74 5.81 6.18 2.02
C SER A 74 4.96 7.44 2.13
N VAL A 75 5.30 8.34 3.05
CA VAL A 75 4.63 9.64 3.16
C VAL A 75 4.85 10.47 1.89
N LYS A 76 6.09 10.57 1.41
CA LYS A 76 6.39 11.32 0.19
C LYS A 76 5.67 10.75 -1.03
N TRP A 77 5.61 9.42 -1.12
CA TRP A 77 4.87 8.76 -2.19
C TRP A 77 3.36 9.05 -2.11
N PHE A 78 2.77 8.89 -0.92
CA PHE A 78 1.37 9.28 -0.68
C PHE A 78 1.11 10.74 -1.03
N GLN A 79 1.99 11.66 -0.61
CA GLN A 79 1.87 13.08 -0.93
C GLN A 79 1.89 13.34 -2.44
N SER A 80 2.81 12.68 -3.16
CA SER A 80 2.90 12.78 -4.61
C SER A 80 1.62 12.29 -5.29
N GLU A 81 1.11 11.13 -4.86
CA GLU A 81 -0.09 10.52 -5.43
C GLU A 81 -1.33 11.41 -5.29
N PHE A 82 -1.46 12.10 -4.15
CA PHE A 82 -2.60 12.96 -3.87
C PHE A 82 -2.38 14.44 -4.20
N GLY A 83 -1.39 14.76 -5.03
CA GLY A 83 -1.16 16.12 -5.53
C GLY A 83 -0.82 17.13 -4.42
N MET A 84 -0.15 16.67 -3.37
CA MET A 84 0.31 17.49 -2.25
C MET A 84 1.78 17.85 -2.41
N LYS A 85 2.24 18.78 -1.57
CA LYS A 85 3.67 19.09 -1.47
C LYS A 85 4.41 17.85 -0.95
N VAL A 86 5.43 17.40 -1.68
CA VAL A 86 6.21 16.17 -1.40
C VAL A 86 7.37 16.47 -0.45
N ASP A 87 7.06 16.93 0.75
CA ASP A 87 8.06 17.32 1.76
C ASP A 87 8.30 16.25 2.82
N GLY A 88 7.50 15.19 2.86
CA GLY A 88 7.57 14.14 3.89
C GLY A 88 7.00 14.57 5.24
N ILE A 89 6.29 15.71 5.31
CA ILE A 89 5.70 16.26 6.52
C ILE A 89 4.21 15.91 6.58
N VAL A 90 3.80 15.25 7.66
CA VAL A 90 2.41 14.88 7.89
C VAL A 90 1.74 15.95 8.75
N GLY A 91 1.43 17.08 8.11
CA GLY A 91 0.62 18.16 8.67
C GLY A 91 -0.89 17.96 8.46
N PRO A 92 -1.73 18.95 8.83
CA PRO A 92 -3.19 18.83 8.81
C PRO A 92 -3.76 18.38 7.46
N LYS A 93 -3.23 18.91 6.35
CA LYS A 93 -3.68 18.53 5.00
C LYS A 93 -3.42 17.05 4.70
N THR A 94 -2.22 16.56 5.03
CA THR A 94 -1.84 15.15 4.83
C THR A 94 -2.68 14.23 5.71
N LYS A 95 -2.92 14.61 6.97
CA LYS A 95 -3.76 13.86 7.93
C LYS A 95 -5.20 13.77 7.48
N LEU A 96 -5.79 14.89 7.05
CA LEU A 96 -7.14 14.93 6.50
C LEU A 96 -7.23 13.98 5.30
N LYS A 97 -6.24 14.03 4.39
CA LYS A 97 -6.27 13.17 3.20
C LYS A 97 -6.15 11.68 3.53
N LEU A 98 -5.28 11.33 4.48
CA LEU A 98 -5.17 9.97 5.00
C LEU A 98 -6.51 9.51 5.55
N TRP A 99 -7.14 10.31 6.41
CA TRP A 99 -8.43 10.00 7.00
C TRP A 99 -9.52 9.80 5.94
N GLU A 100 -9.64 10.71 4.96
CA GLU A 100 -10.60 10.59 3.86
C GLU A 100 -10.40 9.31 3.04
N ALA A 101 -9.14 8.96 2.75
CA ALA A 101 -8.80 7.78 1.98
C ALA A 101 -8.96 6.47 2.78
N THR A 102 -9.11 6.56 4.10
CA THR A 102 -9.16 5.38 5.00
C THR A 102 -10.29 5.48 6.02
N ARG A 103 -11.49 5.90 5.58
CA ARG A 103 -12.67 6.02 6.45
C ARG A 103 -13.11 4.69 7.10
N SER A 104 -12.82 3.57 6.46
CA SER A 104 -13.12 2.22 6.96
C SER A 104 -11.98 1.60 7.78
N TRP A 105 -10.85 2.29 7.92
CA TRP A 105 -9.70 1.79 8.69
C TRP A 105 -10.05 1.67 10.18
N LYS A 106 -9.59 0.56 10.77
CA LYS A 106 -9.67 0.31 12.21
C LYS A 106 -8.25 -0.01 12.70
N PRO A 107 -7.75 0.65 13.75
CA PRO A 107 -6.44 0.34 14.30
C PRO A 107 -6.40 -1.13 14.77
N SER A 108 -5.38 -1.86 14.36
CA SER A 108 -5.09 -3.20 14.89
C SER A 108 -4.27 -3.06 16.18
N ALA A 109 -4.89 -3.34 17.33
CA ALA A 109 -4.36 -3.29 18.71
C ALA A 109 -4.12 -1.87 19.30
N PRO A 110 -4.26 -1.70 20.64
CA PRO A 110 -4.08 -0.41 21.27
C PRO A 110 -2.60 -0.10 21.39
N ALA A 111 -2.19 1.09 20.94
CA ALA A 111 -0.93 1.69 21.32
C ALA A 111 -0.87 1.73 22.85
N GLY A 112 0.02 0.93 23.43
CA GLY A 112 0.25 0.93 24.88
C GLY A 112 0.60 2.33 25.33
N GLY A 113 -0.25 2.87 26.21
CA GLY A 113 -0.10 4.21 26.77
C GLY A 113 1.17 4.33 27.60
N GLY A 114 1.85 5.47 27.46
CA GLY A 114 2.85 5.91 28.40
C GLY A 114 2.21 6.17 29.77
N GLY A 115 2.59 5.38 30.76
CA GLY A 115 2.29 5.58 32.17
C GLY A 115 3.42 4.96 33.02
N ASN A 116 4.17 5.81 33.70
CA ASN A 116 5.38 5.52 34.47
C ASN A 116 5.06 4.82 35.83
N ALA A 117 5.77 3.74 36.20
CA ALA A 117 6.26 3.41 37.55
C ALA A 117 6.74 1.93 37.69
N GLY A 118 7.97 1.73 38.20
CA GLY A 118 8.23 0.67 39.20
C GLY A 118 9.06 -0.57 38.82
N ASN A 119 10.39 -0.43 38.87
CA ASN A 119 11.33 -1.26 39.64
C ASN A 119 11.46 -2.80 39.45
N THR A 120 12.67 -3.19 39.02
CA THR A 120 13.51 -4.38 39.36
C THR A 120 13.04 -5.81 39.10
N GLY A 121 13.90 -6.56 38.39
CA GLY A 121 14.12 -7.99 38.68
C GLY A 121 14.65 -8.87 37.53
N GLY A 122 15.98 -8.93 37.36
CA GLY A 122 16.72 -10.19 37.18
C GLY A 122 16.69 -10.98 35.86
N GLY A 123 17.82 -10.97 35.14
CA GLY A 123 18.67 -12.17 34.99
C GLY A 123 18.53 -13.07 33.74
N GLY A 124 19.61 -13.09 32.93
CA GLY A 124 20.04 -14.21 32.06
C GLY A 124 19.53 -14.12 30.60
N GLY A 125 20.33 -14.20 29.53
CA GLY A 125 21.68 -14.74 29.34
C GLY A 125 21.66 -15.76 28.20
N GLY A 126 22.27 -15.43 27.05
CA GLY A 126 22.48 -16.32 25.89
C GLY A 126 22.01 -15.66 24.58
N GLY A 127 22.85 -15.22 23.64
CA GLY A 127 24.12 -15.79 23.19
C GLY A 127 23.85 -16.73 22.01
N GLY A 128 23.63 -16.17 20.81
CA GLY A 128 23.22 -16.92 19.63
C GLY A 128 23.58 -16.22 18.31
N THR A 129 24.88 -16.28 18.01
CA THR A 129 25.60 -16.12 16.75
C THR A 129 24.78 -15.94 15.46
N SER A 130 25.05 -14.80 14.82
CA SER A 130 24.87 -14.52 13.40
C SER A 130 25.55 -15.56 12.51
N SER A 131 24.75 -16.36 11.81
CA SER A 131 25.19 -17.18 10.67
C SER A 131 24.35 -16.81 9.46
N GLY A 132 25.04 -16.40 8.40
CA GLY A 132 24.46 -15.88 7.17
C GLY A 132 23.41 -16.79 6.55
N ALA A 133 22.15 -16.34 6.61
CA ALA A 133 21.14 -16.78 5.67
C ALA A 133 21.39 -16.02 4.37
N VAL A 134 21.85 -16.73 3.34
CA VAL A 134 21.67 -16.31 1.95
C VAL A 134 20.17 -16.08 1.78
N ILE A 135 19.74 -14.83 1.68
CA ILE A 135 18.33 -14.49 1.50
C ILE A 135 17.97 -14.88 0.06
N LYS A 136 17.43 -16.09 -0.08
CA LYS A 136 16.69 -16.49 -1.28
C LYS A 136 15.56 -15.47 -1.47
N PRO A 137 15.36 -14.90 -2.67
CA PRO A 137 14.28 -13.95 -2.92
C PRO A 137 12.94 -14.57 -2.50
N PRO A 138 11.99 -13.76 -2.02
CA PRO A 138 10.78 -14.26 -1.37
C PRO A 138 10.07 -15.26 -2.28
N SER A 139 9.89 -16.48 -1.78
CA SER A 139 9.07 -17.49 -2.43
C SER A 139 7.63 -17.00 -2.58
N LEU A 140 6.96 -17.49 -3.64
CA LEU A 140 5.60 -17.19 -4.11
C LEU A 140 4.46 -17.29 -3.06
N GLN A 141 4.75 -17.65 -1.80
CA GLN A 141 3.82 -17.70 -0.68
C GLN A 141 3.61 -16.35 0.03
N GLY A 142 4.28 -15.28 -0.41
CA GLY A 142 4.22 -13.95 0.23
C GLY A 142 3.41 -12.87 -0.49
N LEU A 143 2.79 -13.15 -1.66
CA LEU A 143 2.04 -12.15 -2.41
C LEU A 143 0.63 -11.96 -1.84
N SER A 144 0.27 -10.70 -1.56
CA SER A 144 -1.07 -10.34 -1.08
C SER A 144 -2.08 -10.25 -2.22
N GLU A 145 -3.38 -10.28 -1.91
CA GLU A 145 -4.43 -10.05 -2.92
C GLU A 145 -4.29 -8.66 -3.58
N ASN A 146 -3.78 -7.67 -2.85
CA ASN A 146 -3.49 -6.35 -3.40
C ASN A 146 -2.34 -6.40 -4.41
N ASP A 147 -1.28 -7.18 -4.15
CA ASP A 147 -0.21 -7.38 -5.13
C ASP A 147 -0.73 -8.03 -6.40
N LEU A 148 -1.61 -9.03 -6.26
CA LEU A 148 -2.26 -9.68 -7.41
C LEU A 148 -3.11 -8.69 -8.23
N ASN A 149 -3.86 -7.81 -7.56
CA ASN A 149 -4.69 -6.82 -8.24
C ASN A 149 -3.83 -5.75 -8.94
N LEU A 150 -2.76 -5.27 -8.30
CA LEU A 150 -1.80 -4.34 -8.89
C LEU A 150 -1.14 -4.95 -10.14
N MET A 151 -0.64 -6.19 -10.02
CA MET A 151 -0.06 -6.91 -11.16
C MET A 151 -1.07 -7.07 -12.30
N ALA A 152 -2.31 -7.44 -11.99
CA ALA A 152 -3.33 -7.67 -13.01
C ALA A 152 -3.69 -6.37 -13.75
N ASN A 153 -3.80 -5.24 -13.05
CA ASN A 153 -4.05 -3.95 -13.68
C ASN A 153 -2.85 -3.47 -14.52
N ALA A 154 -1.62 -3.66 -14.03
CA ALA A 154 -0.41 -3.38 -14.78
C ALA A 154 -0.34 -4.23 -16.06
N VAL A 155 -0.52 -5.55 -15.96
CA VAL A 155 -0.56 -6.47 -17.10
C VAL A 155 -1.64 -6.06 -18.09
N TYR A 156 -2.84 -5.72 -17.61
CA TYR A 156 -3.92 -5.29 -18.49
C TYR A 156 -3.57 -4.02 -19.26
N GLY A 157 -2.99 -3.00 -18.61
CA GLY A 157 -2.57 -1.77 -19.30
C GLY A 157 -1.55 -2.03 -20.41
N GLU A 158 -0.59 -2.92 -20.14
CA GLU A 158 0.51 -3.19 -21.07
C GLU A 158 0.15 -4.17 -22.19
N SER A 159 -0.85 -5.02 -22.00
CA SER A 159 -1.12 -6.15 -22.91
C SER A 159 -2.59 -6.32 -23.29
N ARG A 160 -3.41 -5.28 -23.13
CA ARG A 160 -4.79 -5.28 -23.59
C ARG A 160 -4.85 -5.52 -25.11
N GLY A 161 -5.57 -6.57 -25.51
CA GLY A 161 -5.71 -6.96 -26.91
C GLY A 161 -4.58 -7.83 -27.45
N GLU A 162 -3.55 -8.11 -26.64
CA GLU A 162 -2.51 -9.09 -26.97
C GLU A 162 -3.03 -10.53 -26.78
N PRO A 163 -2.41 -11.52 -27.46
CA PRO A 163 -2.70 -12.92 -27.20
C PRO A 163 -2.46 -13.26 -25.72
N TYR A 164 -3.20 -14.22 -25.18
CA TYR A 164 -3.13 -14.57 -23.75
C TYR A 164 -1.69 -14.87 -23.27
N ILE A 165 -0.89 -15.57 -24.08
CA ILE A 165 0.54 -15.81 -23.80
C ILE A 165 1.36 -14.53 -23.66
N GLY A 166 0.99 -13.44 -24.35
CA GLY A 166 1.59 -12.11 -24.20
C GLY A 166 1.25 -11.46 -22.86
N GLN A 167 0.05 -11.70 -22.33
CA GLN A 167 -0.32 -11.23 -20.98
C GLN A 167 0.46 -11.98 -19.90
N VAL A 168 0.61 -13.31 -20.06
CA VAL A 168 1.46 -14.13 -19.18
C VAL A 168 2.91 -13.65 -19.26
N ALA A 169 3.38 -13.29 -20.45
CA ALA A 169 4.74 -12.77 -20.67
C ALA A 169 5.01 -11.47 -19.91
N VAL A 170 4.09 -10.50 -19.92
CA VAL A 170 4.23 -9.26 -19.13
C VAL A 170 4.23 -9.56 -17.63
N ALA A 171 3.35 -10.46 -17.17
CA ALA A 171 3.32 -10.87 -15.77
C ALA A 171 4.65 -11.53 -15.34
N ALA A 172 5.22 -12.39 -16.18
CA ALA A 172 6.51 -13.01 -15.93
C ALA A 172 7.65 -11.99 -15.86
N VAL A 173 7.64 -10.94 -16.71
CA VAL A 173 8.62 -9.84 -16.61
C VAL A 173 8.56 -9.13 -15.26
N ILE A 174 7.37 -8.89 -14.69
CA ILE A 174 7.23 -8.30 -13.36
C ILE A 174 7.91 -9.17 -12.30
N LEU A 175 7.71 -10.49 -12.37
CA LEU A 175 8.32 -11.45 -11.45
C LEU A 175 9.84 -11.55 -11.66
N ASN A 176 10.31 -11.55 -12.90
CA ASN A 176 11.74 -11.55 -13.22
C ASN A 176 12.44 -10.28 -12.71
N ARG A 177 11.76 -9.12 -12.73
CA ARG A 177 12.26 -7.89 -12.11
C ARG A 177 12.36 -8.05 -10.60
N LEU A 178 11.38 -8.68 -9.94
CA LEU A 178 11.42 -8.91 -8.50
C LEU A 178 12.67 -9.70 -8.05
N GLU A 179 13.11 -10.66 -8.88
CA GLU A 179 14.31 -11.48 -8.64
C GLU A 179 15.62 -10.81 -9.07
N SER A 180 15.55 -9.76 -9.90
CA SER A 180 16.73 -9.11 -10.44
C SER A 180 17.33 -8.08 -9.47
N PRO A 181 18.66 -8.06 -9.27
CA PRO A 181 19.31 -7.06 -8.42
C PRO A 181 19.24 -5.63 -8.99
N SER A 182 18.83 -5.46 -10.26
CA SER A 182 18.68 -4.16 -10.90
C SER A 182 17.34 -3.47 -10.60
N PHE A 183 16.46 -4.13 -9.85
CA PHE A 183 15.09 -3.69 -9.62
C PHE A 183 14.70 -3.81 -8.15
N PRO A 184 13.63 -3.11 -7.72
CA PRO A 184 13.07 -3.30 -6.38
C PRO A 184 12.57 -4.73 -6.15
N HIS A 185 12.71 -5.19 -4.91
CA HIS A 185 12.30 -6.53 -4.49
C HIS A 185 10.89 -6.60 -3.90
N THR A 186 9.99 -5.70 -4.33
CA THR A 186 8.55 -5.76 -4.04
C THR A 186 7.73 -5.52 -5.31
N ILE A 187 6.55 -6.14 -5.42
CA ILE A 187 5.65 -5.97 -6.59
C ILE A 187 5.34 -4.50 -6.84
N SER A 188 4.93 -3.80 -5.80
CA SER A 188 4.68 -2.37 -5.84
C SER A 188 5.93 -1.57 -6.24
N GLY A 189 7.10 -1.90 -5.69
CA GLY A 189 8.35 -1.25 -6.06
C GLY A 189 8.65 -1.37 -7.56
N VAL A 190 8.38 -2.54 -8.15
CA VAL A 190 8.53 -2.78 -9.60
C VAL A 190 7.48 -2.01 -10.40
N ILE A 191 6.21 -2.08 -10.00
CA ILE A 191 5.09 -1.49 -10.75
C ILE A 191 5.14 0.05 -10.76
N PHE A 192 5.50 0.67 -9.64
CA PHE A 192 5.53 2.13 -9.49
C PHE A 192 6.87 2.78 -9.86
N GLN A 193 7.80 2.04 -10.49
CA GLN A 193 8.97 2.68 -11.07
C GLN A 193 8.52 3.71 -12.14
N PRO A 194 9.09 4.94 -12.14
CA PRO A 194 8.69 5.97 -13.08
C PRO A 194 8.74 5.50 -14.54
N GLY A 195 7.60 5.54 -15.23
CA GLY A 195 7.47 5.14 -16.63
C GLY A 195 7.55 3.63 -16.91
N ALA A 196 7.50 2.77 -15.89
CA ALA A 196 7.59 1.32 -16.09
C ALA A 196 6.29 0.67 -16.58
N PHE A 197 5.12 1.25 -16.23
CA PHE A 197 3.80 0.76 -16.61
C PHE A 197 2.84 1.93 -16.87
N THR A 198 2.17 1.92 -18.01
CA THR A 198 1.21 2.93 -18.45
C THR A 198 0.00 3.02 -17.53
N ALA A 199 -0.48 1.89 -17.00
CA ALA A 199 -1.63 1.81 -16.09
C ALA A 199 -1.47 2.67 -14.83
N VAL A 200 -0.24 2.94 -14.39
CA VAL A 200 0.05 3.86 -13.27
C VAL A 200 -0.21 5.30 -13.68
N ALA A 201 0.36 5.73 -14.81
CA ALA A 201 0.19 7.09 -15.32
C ALA A 201 -1.26 7.40 -15.70
N ASP A 202 -1.98 6.40 -16.22
CA ASP A 202 -3.38 6.53 -16.64
C ASP A 202 -4.38 6.39 -15.47
N GLY A 203 -3.90 6.17 -14.24
CA GLY A 203 -4.73 5.98 -13.05
C GLY A 203 -5.54 4.67 -13.02
N GLN A 204 -5.32 3.77 -13.98
CA GLN A 204 -6.03 2.50 -14.11
C GLN A 204 -5.54 1.44 -13.11
N ILE A 205 -4.41 1.68 -12.44
CA ILE A 205 -3.80 0.74 -11.49
C ILE A 205 -4.70 0.40 -10.28
N TRP A 206 -5.69 1.23 -9.98
CA TRP A 206 -6.61 1.08 -8.83
C TRP A 206 -8.00 0.53 -9.19
N LEU A 207 -8.24 0.16 -10.45
CA LEU A 207 -9.54 -0.34 -10.91
C LEU A 207 -9.74 -1.81 -10.54
N THR A 208 -10.97 -2.31 -10.69
CA THR A 208 -11.25 -3.75 -10.60
C THR A 208 -10.49 -4.47 -11.72
N PRO A 209 -9.66 -5.48 -11.38
CA PRO A 209 -8.85 -6.16 -12.39
C PRO A 209 -9.65 -6.90 -13.44
N ASN A 210 -9.12 -6.90 -14.66
CA ASN A 210 -9.62 -7.75 -15.71
C ASN A 210 -9.34 -9.22 -15.39
N GLU A 211 -10.35 -10.08 -15.51
CA GLU A 211 -10.24 -11.51 -15.17
C GLU A 211 -9.19 -12.26 -15.99
N THR A 212 -9.03 -11.94 -17.28
CA THR A 212 -8.01 -12.57 -18.13
C THR A 212 -6.61 -12.17 -17.69
N ALA A 213 -6.39 -10.90 -17.39
CA ALA A 213 -5.10 -10.42 -16.87
C ALA A 213 -4.79 -11.03 -15.49
N LYS A 214 -5.79 -11.11 -14.61
CA LYS A 214 -5.66 -11.77 -13.30
C LYS A 214 -5.33 -13.25 -13.42
N LYS A 215 -5.92 -13.95 -14.39
CA LYS A 215 -5.57 -15.35 -14.71
C LYS A 215 -4.12 -15.46 -15.22
N ALA A 216 -3.70 -14.57 -16.11
CA ALA A 216 -2.33 -14.55 -16.63
C ALA A 216 -1.29 -14.32 -15.53
N VAL A 217 -1.58 -13.42 -14.57
CA VAL A 217 -0.76 -13.21 -13.37
C VAL A 217 -0.62 -14.49 -12.55
N ARG A 218 -1.73 -15.18 -12.26
CA ARG A 218 -1.70 -16.45 -11.53
C ARG A 218 -0.89 -17.51 -12.28
N GLU A 219 -0.97 -17.53 -13.61
CA GLU A 219 -0.22 -18.48 -14.42
C GLU A 219 1.29 -18.22 -14.38
N ALA A 220 1.71 -16.96 -14.46
CA ALA A 220 3.11 -16.58 -14.29
C ALA A 220 3.62 -16.90 -12.87
N ILE A 221 2.80 -16.64 -11.84
CA ILE A 221 3.09 -17.01 -10.44
C ILE A 221 3.26 -18.53 -10.29
N ASN A 222 2.53 -19.33 -11.05
CA ASN A 222 2.70 -20.80 -11.07
C ASN A 222 3.96 -21.26 -11.83
N GLY A 223 4.84 -20.33 -12.22
CA GLY A 223 6.13 -20.62 -12.84
C GLY A 223 6.13 -20.62 -14.37
N ASN A 224 5.03 -20.23 -15.02
CA ASN A 224 5.02 -20.11 -16.48
C ASN A 224 5.68 -18.80 -16.91
N ASP A 225 6.92 -18.86 -17.37
CA ASP A 225 7.61 -17.74 -18.01
C ASP A 225 7.83 -18.00 -19.52
N PRO A 226 6.94 -17.51 -20.40
CA PRO A 226 7.11 -17.66 -21.83
C PRO A 226 8.26 -16.80 -22.40
N THR A 227 8.83 -15.88 -21.61
CA THR A 227 9.86 -14.92 -22.04
C THR A 227 11.29 -15.41 -21.87
N ASN A 228 11.51 -16.51 -21.14
CA ASN A 228 12.83 -17.05 -20.83
C ASN A 228 13.71 -16.10 -19.96
N GLY A 229 13.12 -15.52 -18.92
CA GLY A 229 13.78 -14.66 -17.95
C GLY A 229 13.99 -13.23 -18.43
N CYS A 230 13.15 -12.71 -19.33
CA CYS A 230 13.29 -11.32 -19.78
C CYS A 230 12.86 -10.35 -18.68
N ILE A 231 13.54 -9.20 -18.62
CA ILE A 231 13.29 -8.12 -17.65
C ILE A 231 12.85 -6.81 -18.34
N TYR A 232 12.89 -6.79 -19.67
CA TYR A 232 12.42 -5.70 -20.50
C TYR A 232 11.54 -6.22 -21.64
N TYR A 233 10.69 -5.34 -22.15
CA TYR A 233 9.99 -5.54 -23.42
C TYR A 233 9.68 -4.18 -24.04
N PHE A 234 9.38 -4.17 -25.34
CA PHE A 234 8.91 -2.98 -26.04
C PHE A 234 8.12 -3.34 -27.29
N ASN A 235 7.28 -2.41 -27.74
CA ASN A 235 6.64 -2.51 -29.05
C ASN A 235 7.56 -1.84 -30.10
N PRO A 236 8.08 -2.59 -31.10
CA PRO A 236 9.00 -2.04 -32.09
C PRO A 236 8.38 -0.97 -33.00
N GLU A 237 7.05 -0.91 -33.10
CA GLU A 237 6.35 0.09 -33.89
C GLU A 237 6.29 1.46 -33.19
N THR A 238 6.34 1.48 -31.85
CA THR A 238 6.13 2.70 -31.05
C THR A 238 7.33 3.08 -30.17
N ALA A 239 8.32 2.20 -30.01
CA ALA A 239 9.45 2.43 -29.13
C ALA A 239 10.40 3.52 -29.64
N THR A 240 10.49 4.62 -28.88
CA THR A 240 11.34 5.77 -29.20
C THR A 240 12.69 5.76 -28.45
N SER A 241 12.82 4.95 -27.39
CA SER A 241 14.05 4.87 -26.59
C SER A 241 15.16 4.15 -27.36
N LYS A 242 16.23 4.85 -27.75
CA LYS A 242 17.38 4.22 -28.43
C LYS A 242 18.03 3.12 -27.58
N TRP A 243 18.01 3.27 -26.26
CA TRP A 243 18.60 2.31 -25.32
C TRP A 243 17.88 0.95 -25.33
N ILE A 244 16.57 0.90 -25.53
CA ILE A 244 15.85 -0.38 -25.51
C ILE A 244 16.27 -1.29 -26.68
N TRP A 245 16.62 -0.68 -27.81
CA TRP A 245 17.10 -1.37 -29.00
C TRP A 245 18.49 -1.96 -28.84
N THR A 246 19.26 -1.53 -27.82
CA THR A 246 20.59 -2.10 -27.51
C THR A 246 20.51 -3.32 -26.59
N ARG A 247 19.32 -3.66 -26.07
CA ARG A 247 19.14 -4.85 -25.23
C ARG A 247 19.19 -6.12 -26.07
N THR A 248 19.59 -7.23 -25.45
CA THR A 248 19.61 -8.53 -26.13
C THR A 248 18.17 -9.00 -26.34
N GLN A 249 17.71 -8.95 -27.59
CA GLN A 249 16.36 -9.36 -27.98
C GLN A 249 16.27 -10.88 -28.00
N ILE A 250 15.33 -11.45 -27.23
CA ILE A 250 15.19 -12.89 -27.04
C ILE A 250 14.11 -13.46 -27.94
N LYS A 251 12.94 -12.83 -27.97
CA LYS A 251 11.78 -13.29 -28.75
C LYS A 251 10.71 -12.22 -28.89
N THR A 252 9.78 -12.46 -29.80
CA THR A 252 8.58 -11.65 -30.01
C THR A 252 7.34 -12.45 -29.63
N ILE A 253 6.45 -11.86 -28.85
CA ILE A 253 5.13 -12.41 -28.53
C ILE A 253 4.10 -11.30 -28.74
N GLY A 254 3.17 -11.52 -29.67
CA GLY A 254 2.24 -10.48 -30.10
C GLY A 254 3.01 -9.28 -30.67
N LYS A 255 2.74 -8.09 -30.15
CA LYS A 255 3.40 -6.83 -30.55
C LYS A 255 4.67 -6.53 -29.77
N HIS A 256 5.03 -7.34 -28.78
CA HIS A 256 6.17 -7.05 -27.91
C HIS A 256 7.39 -7.90 -28.24
N ILE A 257 8.55 -7.24 -28.31
CA ILE A 257 9.88 -7.86 -28.27
C ILE A 257 10.33 -7.90 -26.81
N PHE A 258 10.67 -9.09 -26.31
CA PHE A 258 11.14 -9.32 -24.94
C PHE A 258 12.66 -9.44 -24.92
N CYS A 259 13.30 -8.78 -23.93
CA CYS A 259 14.74 -8.58 -23.89
C CYS A 259 15.35 -8.78 -22.49
N LYS A 260 16.65 -9.05 -22.47
CA LYS A 260 17.49 -9.06 -21.27
C LYS A 260 18.34 -7.80 -21.15
#